data_AF-A0A290DW16-F1
#
_entry.id   AF-A0A290DW16-F1
#
_cell.length_a   1.000
_cell.length_b   1.000
_cell.length_c   1.000
_cell.angle_alpha   90.00
_cell.angle_beta   90.00
_cell.angle_gamma   90.00
#
_symmetry.space_group_name_H-M   'P 1'
#
loop_
_entity.id
_entity.type
_entity.pdbx_description
1 polymer ?
#
loop_
_entity_poly.entity_id
_entity_poly.type
_entity_poly.pdbx_seq_one_letter_code
_entity_poly.pdbx_strand_id
1 'polypeptide(L)'
;HNIYLHSALVKSREIDRTRRADIREANMYFLIEAAIALSVSFFINLFVVAVFGQAFYQQTNQAAFNVCANSSLHDYAKIFPRNNLTVAVDIYQGGVILGCLFGPAALYIWAVGLLAAGQSSTMTGTYAGQF
;
A
#
# COMPACT_ATOMS: atom_id res chain seq x y z
N HIS A 1 -8.37 -8.34 -13.35
CA HIS A 1 -9.54 -7.56 -12.90
C HIS A 1 -9.37 -6.07 -13.24
N ASN A 2 -8.27 -5.41 -12.86
CA ASN A 2 -8.05 -3.98 -13.18
C ASN A 2 -8.10 -3.62 -14.67
N ILE A 3 -7.58 -4.44 -15.58
CA ILE A 3 -7.67 -4.20 -17.03
C ILE A 3 -9.13 -4.24 -17.50
N TYR A 4 -9.91 -5.23 -17.05
CA TYR A 4 -11.34 -5.37 -17.38
C TYR A 4 -12.16 -4.19 -16.84
N LEU A 5 -11.91 -3.78 -15.60
CA LEU A 5 -12.53 -2.62 -14.98
C LEU A 5 -12.20 -1.33 -15.74
N HIS A 6 -10.94 -1.13 -16.12
CA HIS A 6 -10.50 0.05 -16.87
C HIS A 6 -11.10 0.08 -18.27
N SER A 7 -11.21 -1.06 -18.95
CA SER A 7 -11.89 -1.16 -20.25
C SER A 7 -13.40 -0.87 -20.15
N ALA A 8 -14.07 -1.30 -19.08
CA ALA A 8 -15.49 -1.02 -18.84
C ALA A 8 -15.74 0.46 -18.52
N LEU A 9 -14.88 1.07 -17.68
CA LEU A 9 -14.97 2.49 -17.32
C LEU A 9 -14.74 3.41 -18.52
N VAL A 10 -13.78 3.09 -19.40
CA VAL A 10 -13.55 3.85 -20.65
C VAL A 10 -14.79 3.82 -21.56
N LYS A 11 -15.53 2.72 -21.57
CA LYS A 11 -16.79 2.60 -22.33
C LYS A 11 -17.98 3.30 -21.70
N SER A 12 -17.92 3.68 -20.42
CA SER A 12 -19.03 4.34 -19.70
C SER A 12 -19.17 5.82 -20.01
N ARG A 13 -18.12 6.50 -20.50
CA ARG A 13 -18.23 7.90 -20.95
C ARG A 13 -18.84 7.98 -22.34
N GLU A 14 -19.85 8.84 -22.47
CA GLU A 14 -20.48 9.15 -23.75
C GLU A 14 -19.48 9.93 -24.62
N ILE A 15 -19.01 9.30 -25.69
CA ILE A 15 -18.08 9.89 -26.66
C ILE A 15 -18.72 9.74 -28.03
N ASP A 16 -18.85 10.85 -28.75
CA ASP A 16 -19.33 10.82 -30.13
C ASP A 16 -18.26 10.16 -31.03
N ARG A 17 -18.50 8.90 -31.38
CA ARG A 17 -17.55 8.07 -32.16
C ARG A 17 -17.50 8.45 -33.64
N THR A 18 -18.31 9.40 -34.08
CA THR A 18 -18.33 9.88 -35.47
C THR A 18 -17.17 10.83 -35.77
N ARG A 19 -16.68 11.56 -34.77
CA ARG A 19 -15.59 12.55 -34.92
C ARG A 19 -14.26 11.98 -34.41
N ARG A 20 -13.28 11.81 -35.34
CA ARG A 20 -11.95 11.29 -35.00
C ARG A 20 -11.13 12.21 -34.07
N ALA A 21 -11.40 13.51 -34.08
CA ALA A 21 -10.70 14.47 -33.21
C ALA A 21 -11.02 14.22 -31.73
N ASP A 22 -12.32 14.08 -31.41
CA ASP A 22 -12.82 13.83 -30.05
C ASP A 22 -12.30 12.52 -29.47
N ILE A 23 -12.17 11.46 -30.31
CA ILE A 23 -11.59 10.17 -29.89
C ILE A 23 -10.12 10.33 -29.49
N ARG A 24 -9.34 11.12 -30.24
CA ARG A 24 -7.91 11.34 -29.97
C ARG A 24 -7.72 12.16 -28.69
N GLU A 25 -8.54 13.17 -28.50
CA GLU A 25 -8.56 13.99 -27.29
C GLU A 25 -8.95 13.16 -26.06
N ALA A 26 -10.03 12.38 -26.14
CA ALA A 26 -10.45 11.49 -25.07
C ALA A 26 -9.33 10.49 -24.69
N ASN A 27 -8.67 9.88 -25.68
CA ASN A 27 -7.58 8.94 -25.42
C ASN A 27 -6.36 9.62 -24.76
N MET A 28 -6.05 10.88 -25.11
CA MET A 28 -4.98 11.64 -24.47
C MET A 28 -5.30 11.89 -22.99
N TYR A 29 -6.52 12.32 -22.68
CA TYR A 29 -6.95 12.52 -21.29
C TYR A 29 -6.93 11.22 -20.48
N PHE A 30 -7.41 10.11 -21.05
CA PHE A 30 -7.36 8.80 -20.39
C PHE A 30 -5.92 8.33 -20.13
N LEU A 31 -5.01 8.56 -21.07
CA LEU A 31 -3.61 8.21 -20.89
C LEU A 31 -2.99 9.04 -19.75
N ILE A 32 -3.28 10.34 -19.70
CA ILE A 32 -2.79 11.22 -18.63
C ILE A 32 -3.36 10.79 -17.27
N GLU A 33 -4.65 10.50 -17.19
CA GLU A 33 -5.31 10.04 -15.96
C GLU A 33 -4.71 8.72 -15.45
N ALA A 34 -4.57 7.73 -16.34
CA ALA A 34 -3.96 6.45 -16.01
C ALA A 34 -2.48 6.59 -15.63
N ALA A 35 -1.72 7.43 -16.35
CA ALA A 35 -0.31 7.67 -16.05
C ALA A 35 -0.13 8.28 -14.66
N ILE A 36 -0.92 9.30 -14.29
CA ILE A 36 -0.87 9.92 -12.96
C ILE A 36 -1.22 8.89 -11.88
N ALA A 37 -2.29 8.12 -12.06
CA ALA A 37 -2.70 7.09 -11.10
C ALA A 37 -1.61 6.03 -10.87
N LEU A 38 -0.98 5.55 -11.95
CA LEU A 38 0.12 4.58 -11.87
C LEU A 38 1.39 5.19 -11.25
N SER A 39 1.73 6.44 -11.57
CA SER A 39 2.86 7.15 -10.96
C SER A 39 2.68 7.31 -9.45
N VAL A 40 1.49 7.70 -9.00
CA VAL A 40 1.20 7.82 -7.55
C VAL A 40 1.34 6.45 -6.87
N SER A 41 0.78 5.39 -7.47
CA SER A 41 0.92 4.02 -6.96
C SER A 41 2.38 3.59 -6.87
N PHE A 42 3.19 3.92 -7.88
CA PHE A 42 4.62 3.64 -7.88
C PHE A 42 5.35 4.33 -6.71
N PHE A 43 5.11 5.62 -6.49
CA PHE A 43 5.77 6.35 -5.39
C PHE A 43 5.36 5.83 -4.01
N ILE A 44 4.08 5.49 -3.81
CA ILE A 44 3.61 4.90 -2.56
C ILE A 44 4.34 3.57 -2.30
N ASN A 45 4.38 2.68 -3.30
CA ASN A 45 5.07 1.40 -3.16
C ASN A 45 6.58 1.58 -2.90
N LEU A 46 7.21 2.54 -3.57
CA LEU A 46 8.62 2.89 -3.36
C LEU A 46 8.88 3.34 -1.92
N PHE A 47 8.05 4.24 -1.38
CA PHE A 47 8.21 4.71 0.00
C PHE A 47 7.95 3.60 1.03
N VAL A 48 6.92 2.78 0.82
CA VAL A 48 6.62 1.63 1.68
C VAL A 48 7.83 0.69 1.72
N VAL A 49 8.35 0.27 0.56
CA VAL A 49 9.51 -0.62 0.49
C VAL A 49 10.76 0.03 1.11
N ALA A 50 10.99 1.32 0.91
CA ALA A 50 12.13 2.03 1.50
C ALA A 50 12.07 2.07 3.04
N VAL A 51 10.90 2.40 3.61
CA VAL A 51 10.70 2.47 5.06
C VAL A 51 10.80 1.09 5.71
N PHE A 52 10.17 0.08 5.12
CA PHE A 52 10.29 -1.30 5.59
C PHE A 52 11.71 -1.85 5.42
N GLY A 53 12.38 -1.47 4.33
CA GLY A 53 13.79 -1.75 4.12
C GLY A 53 14.60 -1.24 5.30
N GLN A 54 14.51 0.04 5.64
CA GLN A 54 15.21 0.61 6.79
C GLN A 54 14.84 -0.05 8.13
N ALA A 55 13.57 -0.40 8.34
CA ALA A 55 13.11 -1.00 9.59
C ALA A 55 13.62 -2.44 9.81
N PHE A 56 13.81 -3.21 8.74
CA PHE A 56 14.14 -4.64 8.81
C PHE A 56 15.53 -5.00 8.26
N TYR A 57 16.28 -4.06 7.70
CA TYR A 57 17.58 -4.33 7.09
C TYR A 57 18.56 -4.91 8.11
N GLN A 58 18.91 -6.20 7.94
CA GLN A 58 19.83 -6.97 8.79
C GLN A 58 19.48 -7.02 10.29
N GLN A 59 18.21 -6.82 10.66
CA GLN A 59 17.81 -6.87 12.07
C GLN A 59 17.51 -8.30 12.55
N THR A 60 18.05 -8.64 13.72
CA THR A 60 17.71 -9.88 14.44
C THR A 60 16.50 -9.66 15.35
N ASN A 61 15.81 -10.73 15.75
CA ASN A 61 14.67 -10.60 16.66
C ASN A 61 15.07 -9.97 18.01
N GLN A 62 16.29 -10.23 18.48
CA GLN A 62 16.85 -9.58 19.67
C GLN A 62 16.98 -8.05 19.48
N ALA A 63 17.47 -7.60 18.33
CA ALA A 63 17.62 -6.18 18.04
C ALA A 63 16.25 -5.48 17.97
N ALA A 64 15.28 -6.08 17.27
CA ALA A 64 13.90 -5.57 17.21
C ALA A 64 13.24 -5.51 18.59
N PHE A 65 13.43 -6.54 19.43
CA PHE A 65 12.95 -6.56 20.81
C PHE A 65 13.53 -5.40 21.63
N ASN A 66 14.85 -5.19 21.57
CA ASN A 66 15.51 -4.13 22.33
C ASN A 66 15.04 -2.73 21.91
N VAL A 67 14.83 -2.51 20.61
CA VAL A 67 14.27 -1.26 20.08
C VAL A 67 12.86 -1.04 20.65
N CYS A 68 11.98 -2.04 20.58
CA CYS A 68 10.62 -1.90 21.11
C CYS A 68 10.58 -1.75 22.64
N ALA A 69 11.46 -2.45 23.37
CA ALA A 69 11.52 -2.38 24.83
C ALA A 69 11.99 -1.00 25.35
N ASN A 70 12.79 -0.29 24.56
CA ASN A 70 13.26 1.07 24.89
C ASN A 70 12.31 2.18 24.38
N SER A 71 11.25 1.82 23.67
CA SER A 71 10.27 2.75 23.11
C SER A 71 9.00 2.81 23.97
N SER A 72 8.14 3.79 23.70
CA SER A 72 6.83 3.95 24.36
C SER A 72 5.88 2.76 24.16
N LEU A 73 6.23 1.82 23.27
CA LEU A 73 5.48 0.61 22.90
C LEU A 73 6.06 -0.68 23.54
N HIS A 74 6.71 -0.58 24.69
CA HIS A 74 7.34 -1.70 25.40
C HIS A 74 6.42 -2.93 25.62
N ASP A 75 5.11 -2.74 25.81
CA ASP A 75 4.13 -3.82 25.94
C ASP A 75 4.07 -4.77 24.73
N TYR A 76 4.42 -4.26 23.55
CA TYR A 76 4.42 -4.98 22.30
C TYR A 76 5.78 -5.65 21.99
N ALA A 77 6.82 -5.39 22.78
CA ALA A 77 8.13 -6.01 22.59
C ALA A 77 8.07 -7.55 22.66
N LYS A 78 7.15 -8.11 23.46
CA LYS A 78 6.94 -9.57 23.60
C LYS A 78 6.59 -10.32 22.32
N ILE A 79 6.21 -9.60 21.26
CA ILE A 79 5.90 -10.16 19.93
C ILE A 79 7.18 -10.65 19.23
N PHE A 80 8.32 -10.05 19.54
CA PHE A 80 9.62 -10.46 18.99
C PHE A 80 10.29 -11.48 19.93
N PRO A 81 10.48 -12.74 19.49
CA PRO A 81 11.17 -13.73 20.33
C PRO A 81 12.64 -13.34 20.52
N ARG A 82 13.19 -13.49 21.73
CA ARG A 82 14.61 -13.21 22.03
C ARG A 82 15.53 -14.30 21.47
N ASN A 83 15.63 -14.39 20.15
CA ASN A 83 16.52 -15.30 19.44
C ASN A 83 17.42 -14.54 18.46
N ASN A 84 18.49 -15.20 18.02
CA ASN A 84 19.43 -14.64 17.05
C ASN A 84 19.05 -14.96 15.59
N LEU A 85 17.80 -15.37 15.36
CA LEU A 85 17.28 -15.60 14.01
C LEU A 85 16.88 -14.26 13.39
N THR A 86 16.78 -14.24 12.06
CA THR A 86 16.20 -13.10 11.34
C THR A 86 14.75 -12.91 11.72
N VAL A 87 14.29 -11.66 11.70
CA VAL A 87 12.90 -11.34 12.02
C VAL A 87 11.99 -11.88 10.93
N ALA A 88 10.97 -12.64 11.32
CA ALA A 88 9.86 -12.96 10.43
C ALA A 88 9.04 -11.69 10.20
N VAL A 89 8.87 -11.30 8.94
CA VAL A 89 8.13 -10.09 8.57
C VAL A 89 6.67 -10.48 8.31
N ASP A 90 5.80 -10.16 9.27
CA ASP A 90 4.34 -10.21 9.10
C ASP A 90 3.74 -8.79 9.09
N ILE A 91 2.54 -8.63 8.55
CA ILE A 91 1.82 -7.34 8.47
C ILE A 91 1.67 -6.71 9.87
N TYR A 92 1.40 -7.54 10.88
CA TYR A 92 1.27 -7.10 12.27
C TYR A 92 2.63 -6.73 12.88
N GLN A 93 3.64 -7.59 12.74
CA GLN A 93 5.00 -7.33 13.24
C GLN A 93 5.63 -6.10 12.57
N GLY A 94 5.34 -5.91 11.28
CA GLY A 94 5.68 -4.71 10.51
C GLY A 94 5.12 -3.43 11.11
N GLY A 95 3.82 -3.39 11.40
CA GLY A 95 3.20 -2.22 12.03
C GLY A 95 3.78 -1.91 13.41
N VAL A 96 4.05 -2.95 14.21
CA VAL A 96 4.61 -2.79 15.56
C VAL A 96 6.04 -2.25 15.50
N ILE A 97 6.92 -2.80 14.65
CA ILE A 97 8.31 -2.32 14.56
C ILE A 97 8.37 -0.88 14.05
N LEU A 98 7.51 -0.51 13.09
CA LEU A 98 7.36 0.87 12.64
C LEU A 98 6.93 1.78 13.79
N GLY A 99 5.97 1.33 14.59
CA GLY A 99 5.53 2.03 15.79
C GLY A 99 6.63 2.22 16.84
N CYS A 100 7.49 1.22 17.02
CA CYS A 100 8.62 1.29 17.94
C CYS A 100 9.73 2.24 17.44
N LEU A 101 9.96 2.32 16.12
CA LEU A 101 11.02 3.14 15.51
C LEU A 101 10.61 4.61 15.30
N PHE A 102 9.42 4.83 14.74
CA PHE A 102 8.92 6.15 14.35
C PHE A 102 7.88 6.72 15.32
N GLY A 103 7.44 5.93 16.31
CA GLY A 103 6.48 6.30 17.32
C GLY A 103 5.07 5.76 17.07
N PRO A 104 4.17 5.88 18.07
CA PRO A 104 2.84 5.26 18.04
C PRO A 104 1.96 5.73 16.88
N ALA A 105 2.17 6.96 16.40
CA ALA A 105 1.44 7.50 15.25
C ALA A 105 1.65 6.67 13.97
N ALA A 106 2.87 6.17 13.73
CA ALA A 106 3.17 5.35 12.56
C ALA A 106 2.39 4.02 12.56
N LEU A 107 2.20 3.42 13.74
CA LEU A 107 1.38 2.22 13.89
C LEU A 107 -0.07 2.47 13.51
N TYR A 108 -0.66 3.58 13.97
CA TYR A 108 -2.03 3.92 13.64
C TYR A 108 -2.21 4.25 12.15
N ILE A 109 -1.26 5.00 11.56
CA ILE A 109 -1.29 5.30 10.12
C ILE A 109 -1.22 4.01 9.30
N TRP A 110 -0.35 3.06 9.68
CA TRP A 110 -0.26 1.76 9.04
C TRP A 110 -1.58 0.97 9.14
N ALA A 111 -2.18 0.92 10.33
CA ALA A 111 -3.46 0.22 10.55
C ALA A 111 -4.60 0.83 9.71
N VAL A 112 -4.70 2.16 9.66
CA VAL A 112 -5.69 2.86 8.81
C VAL A 112 -5.43 2.61 7.33
N GLY A 113 -4.15 2.60 6.91
CA GLY A 113 -3.76 2.28 5.53
C GLY A 113 -4.18 0.88 5.10
N LEU A 114 -3.98 -0.12 5.96
CA LEU A 114 -4.43 -1.50 5.71
C LEU A 114 -5.95 -1.59 5.60
N LEU A 115 -6.69 -0.90 6.46
CA LEU A 115 -8.15 -0.86 6.40
C LEU A 115 -8.63 -0.22 5.09
N ALA A 116 -8.05 0.92 4.71
CA ALA A 116 -8.38 1.60 3.46
C ALA A 116 -8.08 0.73 2.22
N ALA A 117 -6.97 -0.01 2.24
CA ALA A 117 -6.61 -0.94 1.17
C ALA A 117 -7.65 -2.07 1.01
N GLY A 118 -8.15 -2.62 2.13
CA GLY A 118 -9.19 -3.66 2.12
C GLY A 118 -10.53 -3.17 1.56
N GLN A 119 -10.94 -1.94 1.92
CA GLN A 119 -12.17 -1.32 1.39
C GLN A 119 -12.07 -1.10 -0.12
N SER A 120 -10.95 -0.55 -0.59
CA SER A 120 -10.70 -0.33 -2.02
C SER A 120 -10.78 -1.64 -2.82
N SER A 121 -10.13 -2.71 -2.33
CA SER A 121 -10.14 -4.01 -3.00
C SER A 121 -11.54 -4.65 -3.09
N THR A 122 -12.41 -4.38 -2.11
CA THR A 122 -13.78 -4.91 -2.11
C THR A 122 -14.63 -4.22 -3.19
N MET A 123 -14.50 -2.90 -3.30
CA MET A 123 -15.19 -2.13 -4.33
C MET A 123 -14.72 -2.52 -5.74
N THR A 124 -13.42 -2.56 -6.00
CA THR A 124 -12.92 -2.94 -7.33
C THR A 124 -13.23 -4.39 -7.68
N GLY A 125 -13.25 -5.30 -6.69
CA GLY A 125 -13.61 -6.69 -6.88
C GLY A 125 -15.07 -6.89 -7.29
N THR A 126 -16.01 -6.19 -6.64
CA THR A 126 -17.44 -6.28 -6.98
C THR A 126 -17.75 -5.71 -8.36
N TYR A 127 -17.19 -4.54 -8.70
CA TYR A 127 -17.35 -3.98 -10.04
C TYR A 127 -16.72 -4.88 -11.11
N ALA A 128 -15.52 -5.42 -10.88
CA ALA A 128 -14.87 -6.30 -11.86
C ALA A 128 -15.55 -7.67 -12.02
N GLY A 129 -16.38 -8.10 -11.06
CA GLY A 129 -17.20 -9.30 -11.17
C GLY A 129 -18.56 -9.05 -11.85
N GLN A 130 -19.01 -7.80 -11.90
CA GLN A 130 -20.26 -7.41 -12.56
C GLN A 130 -20.10 -7.19 -14.07
N PHE A 131 -18.91 -6.80 -14.52
CA PHE A 131 -18.53 -6.62 -15.92
C PHE A 131 -17.85 -7.84 -16.50
#